data_AF-A0A218UU30-F1
#
_entry.id   AF-A0A218UU30-F1
#
_cell.length_a   1.000
_cell.length_b   1.000
_cell.length_c   1.000
_cell.angle_alpha   90.00
_cell.angle_beta   90.00
_cell.angle_gamma   90.00
#
_symmetry.space_group_name_H-M   'P 1'
#
loop_
_entity.id
_entity.type
_entity.pdbx_description
1 polymer ?
#
loop_
_entity_poly.entity_id
_entity_poly.type
_entity_poly.pdbx_seq_one_letter_code
_entity_poly.pdbx_strand_id
1 'polypeptide(L)'
;MPSGPVAETFRVIQGAVTEEYVRSTQGIFQFELSGDGGGTWYIDLKTKGGSAGFGKPPVTADVVMSMSSADFVKMFTEKEILPKTQHRRLCCQPA
;
A
#
# COMPACT_ATOMS: atom_id res chain seq x y z
N MET A 1 6.12 -9.91 15.37
CA MET A 1 5.81 -9.57 13.97
C MET A 1 4.56 -8.71 13.98
N PRO A 2 4.56 -7.52 13.37
CA PRO A 2 3.34 -6.72 13.25
C PRO A 2 2.27 -7.50 12.46
N SER A 3 1.01 -7.32 12.85
CA SER A 3 -0.16 -8.00 12.29
C SER A 3 -1.30 -7.00 12.08
N GLY A 4 -2.24 -7.32 11.19
CA GLY A 4 -3.40 -6.47 10.90
C GLY A 4 -3.31 -5.76 9.54
N PRO A 5 -4.27 -4.86 9.23
CA PRO A 5 -4.44 -4.30 7.89
C PRO A 5 -3.19 -3.61 7.34
N VAL A 6 -2.49 -2.82 8.17
CA VAL A 6 -1.23 -2.16 7.78
C VAL A 6 -0.17 -3.19 7.35
N ALA A 7 0.03 -4.24 8.15
CA ALA A 7 1.01 -5.27 7.86
C ALA A 7 0.65 -6.06 6.59
N GLU A 8 -0.65 -6.29 6.35
CA GLU A 8 -1.14 -6.91 5.13
C GLU A 8 -0.92 -6.02 3.90
N THR A 9 -1.18 -4.71 4.01
CA THR A 9 -0.88 -3.74 2.95
C THR A 9 0.60 -3.76 2.58
N PHE A 10 1.52 -3.72 3.55
CA PHE A 10 2.96 -3.80 3.25
C PHE A 10 3.37 -5.13 2.62
N ARG A 11 2.73 -6.24 3.00
CA ARG A 11 2.95 -7.54 2.33
C ARG A 11 2.51 -7.53 0.87
N VAL A 12 1.36 -6.93 0.58
CA VAL A 12 0.87 -6.77 -0.80
C VAL A 12 1.82 -5.90 -1.60
N ILE A 13 2.25 -4.76 -1.05
CA ILE A 13 3.23 -3.87 -1.68
C ILE A 13 4.52 -4.62 -1.96
N GLN A 14 5.06 -5.36 -0.98
CA GLN A 14 6.28 -6.15 -1.15
C GLN A 14 6.16 -7.16 -2.30
N GLY A 15 5.01 -7.80 -2.47
CA GLY A 15 4.75 -8.69 -3.61
C GLY A 15 4.61 -7.97 -4.95
N ALA A 16 4.29 -6.67 -4.94
CA ALA A 16 4.18 -5.83 -6.14
C ALA A 16 5.47 -5.09 -6.50
N VAL A 17 6.48 -5.05 -5.61
CA VAL A 17 7.79 -4.46 -5.91
C VAL A 17 8.49 -5.33 -6.96
N THR A 18 8.70 -4.75 -8.15
CA THR A 18 9.44 -5.36 -9.25
C THR A 18 10.70 -4.56 -9.56
N GLU A 19 11.66 -5.17 -10.26
CA GLU A 19 12.87 -4.47 -10.71
C GLU A 19 12.56 -3.24 -11.58
N GLU A 20 11.42 -3.22 -12.27
CA GLU A 20 10.96 -2.07 -13.05
C GLU A 20 10.62 -0.87 -12.15
N TYR A 21 9.88 -1.09 -11.07
CA TYR A 21 9.56 -0.05 -10.09
C TYR A 21 10.81 0.45 -9.35
N VAL A 22 11.76 -0.45 -9.06
CA VAL A 22 13.05 -0.08 -8.48
C VAL A 22 13.84 0.84 -9.43
N ARG A 23 13.88 0.50 -10.72
CA ARG A 23 14.59 1.30 -11.73
C ARG A 23 13.93 2.64 -12.02
N SER A 24 12.60 2.73 -11.97
CA SER A 24 11.87 3.96 -12.31
C SER A 24 11.73 4.94 -11.15
N THR A 25 11.70 4.45 -9.90
CA THR A 25 11.47 5.30 -8.72
C THR A 25 12.77 5.69 -8.02
N GLN A 26 13.73 4.76 -7.90
CA GLN A 26 15.05 4.97 -7.29
C GLN A 26 15.04 5.69 -5.92
N GLY A 27 14.04 5.39 -5.09
CA GLY A 27 13.79 6.07 -3.82
C GLY A 27 13.54 5.14 -2.66
N ILE A 28 13.87 5.61 -1.45
CA ILE A 28 13.59 4.94 -0.19
C ILE A 28 12.56 5.76 0.58
N PHE A 29 11.41 5.16 0.85
CA PHE A 29 10.26 5.80 1.48
C PHE A 29 10.10 5.26 2.89
N GLN A 30 10.07 6.14 3.88
CA GLN A 30 9.71 5.82 5.26
C GLN A 30 8.31 6.34 5.56
N PHE A 31 7.53 5.54 6.25
CA PHE A 31 6.18 5.86 6.70
C PHE A 31 6.16 5.86 8.23
N GLU A 32 5.83 7.00 8.82
CA GLU A 32 5.52 7.14 10.24
C GLU A 32 4.00 7.08 10.41
N LEU A 33 3.48 5.90 10.74
CA LEU A 33 2.05 5.66 10.86
C LEU A 33 1.60 5.83 12.31
N SER A 34 0.52 6.59 12.52
CA SER A 34 -0.10 6.76 13.83
C SER A 34 -1.39 5.93 13.97
N GLY A 35 -1.76 5.59 15.21
CA GLY A 35 -2.97 4.81 15.50
C GLY A 35 -2.72 3.30 15.53
N ASP A 36 -3.80 2.53 15.41
CA ASP A 36 -3.74 1.07 15.53
C ASP A 36 -2.90 0.44 14.41
N GLY A 37 -2.04 -0.53 14.76
CA GLY A 37 -1.06 -1.10 13.85
C GLY A 37 -0.03 -0.11 13.29
N GLY A 38 0.09 1.09 13.89
CA GLY A 38 1.05 2.13 13.49
C GLY A 38 2.50 1.79 13.84
N GLY A 39 3.37 2.78 13.67
CA GLY A 39 4.82 2.68 13.83
C GLY A 39 5.56 3.07 12.56
N THR A 40 6.88 2.89 12.58
CA THR A 40 7.74 3.16 11.43
C THR A 40 7.73 1.98 10.48
N TRP A 41 7.52 2.25 9.20
CA TRP A 41 7.59 1.27 8.11
C TRP A 41 8.41 1.83 6.95
N TYR A 42 8.89 0.97 6.05
CA TYR A 42 9.63 1.43 4.88
C TYR A 42 9.31 0.64 3.61
N ILE A 43 9.57 1.29 2.48
CA ILE A 43 9.63 0.70 1.14
C ILE A 43 10.93 1.18 0.50
N ASP A 44 11.81 0.24 0.15
CA ASP A 44 13.02 0.45 -0.61
C ASP A 44 12.77 0.06 -2.07
N LEU A 45 12.73 1.09 -2.93
CA LEU A 45 12.66 0.95 -4.39
C LEU A 45 13.94 1.47 -5.04
N LYS A 46 15.09 1.35 -4.36
CA LYS A 46 16.38 1.88 -4.81
C LYS A 46 17.48 0.83 -4.82
N THR A 47 17.51 -0.04 -3.80
CA THR A 47 18.57 -1.05 -3.66
C THR A 47 18.20 -2.38 -4.33
N LYS A 48 19.23 -3.19 -4.64
CA LYS A 48 19.13 -4.41 -5.46
C LYS A 48 18.09 -5.40 -4.92
N GLY A 49 16.95 -5.50 -5.60
CA GLY A 49 15.84 -6.42 -5.33
C GLY A 49 14.61 -5.75 -4.71
N GLY A 50 14.75 -4.54 -4.18
CA GLY A 50 13.71 -3.84 -3.43
C GLY A 50 13.32 -4.57 -2.15
N SER A 51 12.77 -3.84 -1.17
CA SER A 51 12.26 -4.45 0.07
C SER A 51 11.21 -3.57 0.73
N ALA A 52 10.37 -4.16 1.57
CA ALA A 52 9.46 -3.40 2.42
C ALA A 52 9.35 -4.10 3.77
N GLY A 53 9.14 -3.34 4.84
CA GLY A 53 9.08 -3.94 6.17
C GLY A 53 8.81 -2.97 7.30
N PHE A 54 8.66 -3.53 8.49
CA PHE A 54 8.50 -2.79 9.74
C PHE A 54 9.85 -2.35 10.28
N GLY A 55 9.90 -1.13 10.80
CA GLY A 55 11.09 -0.46 11.32
C GLY A 55 11.65 0.58 10.35
N LYS A 56 12.83 1.08 10.70
CA LYS A 56 13.56 2.05 9.87
C LYS A 56 14.15 1.38 8.63
N PRO A 57 14.27 2.11 7.50
CA PRO A 57 14.97 1.61 6.33
C PRO A 57 16.45 1.31 6.65
N PRO A 58 17.09 0.37 5.91
CA PRO A 58 18.48 -0.02 6.14
C PRO A 58 19.49 1.09 5.79
N VAL A 59 19.09 2.05 4.97
CA VAL A 59 19.83 3.29 4.68
C VAL A 59 18.89 4.48 4.79
N THR A 60 19.41 5.70 4.72
CA THR A 60 18.64 6.93 4.87
C THR A 60 17.47 7.00 3.89
N ALA A 61 16.28 7.30 4.40
CA ALA A 61 15.09 7.53 3.58
C ALA A 61 15.29 8.79 2.72
N ASP A 62 14.92 8.71 1.45
CA ASP A 62 14.83 9.87 0.55
C ASP A 62 13.55 10.68 0.85
N VAL A 63 12.49 10.01 1.32
CA VAL A 63 11.20 10.62 1.67
C VAL A 63 10.68 10.05 2.98
N VAL A 64 10.20 10.92 3.88
CA VAL A 64 9.48 10.54 5.10
C VAL A 64 8.05 11.06 5.02
N MET A 65 7.08 10.15 5.12
CA MET A 65 5.65 10.46 5.13
C MET A 65 5.07 10.16 6.50
N SER A 66 4.22 11.04 7.01
CA SER A 66 3.54 10.86 8.29
C SER A 66 2.03 10.95 8.11
N MET A 67 1.31 9.92 8.53
CA MET A 67 -0.15 9.84 8.37
C MET A 67 -0.76 8.84 9.35
N SER A 68 -2.09 8.74 9.39
CA SER A 68 -2.74 7.69 10.18
C SER A 68 -2.64 6.32 9.48
N SER A 69 -2.57 5.24 10.25
CA SER A 69 -2.68 3.87 9.74
C SER A 69 -3.95 3.67 8.91
N ALA A 70 -5.04 4.33 9.29
CA ALA A 70 -6.32 4.24 8.59
C ALA A 70 -6.25 4.86 7.18
N ASP A 71 -5.61 6.03 7.04
CA ASP A 71 -5.46 6.70 5.75
C ASP A 71 -4.49 5.93 4.85
N PHE A 72 -3.40 5.41 5.41
CA PHE A 72 -2.49 4.53 4.68
C PHE A 72 -3.22 3.31 4.10
N VAL A 73 -3.98 2.58 4.93
CA VAL A 73 -4.73 1.41 4.45
C VAL A 73 -5.72 1.82 3.35
N LYS A 74 -6.46 2.92 3.50
CA LYS A 74 -7.38 3.41 2.45
C LYS A 74 -6.67 3.67 1.13
N MET A 75 -5.55 4.40 1.13
CA MET A 75 -4.79 4.73 -0.07
C MET A 75 -4.36 3.49 -0.89
N PHE A 76 -4.07 2.37 -0.22
CA PHE A 76 -3.57 1.15 -0.86
C PHE A 76 -4.62 0.03 -0.98
N THR A 77 -5.77 0.14 -0.31
CA THR A 77 -6.88 -0.83 -0.38
C THR A 77 -8.07 -0.33 -1.18
N GLU A 78 -8.05 0.91 -1.69
CA GLU A 78 -9.06 1.43 -2.61
C GLU A 78 -9.06 0.67 -3.95
N LYS A 79 -9.71 -0.48 -3.92
CA LYS A 79 -10.06 -1.36 -5.04
C LYS A 79 -11.38 -0.94 -5.72
N GLU A 80 -11.97 0.20 -5.37
CA GLU A 80 -13.26 0.66 -5.92
C GLU A 80 -13.08 1.89 -6.84
N ILE A 81 -12.50 1.65 -8.01
CA ILE A 81 -12.93 2.32 -9.25
C ILE A 81 -13.50 1.27 -10.21
N LEU A 82 -14.35 0.39 -9.67
CA LEU A 82 -15.32 -0.34 -10.48
C LEU A 82 -16.68 0.27 -10.15
N PRO A 83 -17.38 0.89 -11.12
CA PRO A 83 -18.79 1.17 -10.89
C PRO A 83 -19.42 -0.20 -10.57
N LYS A 84 -20.07 -0.33 -9.41
CA LYS A 84 -20.94 -1.47 -9.15
C LYS A 84 -22.03 -1.39 -10.21
N THR A 85 -21.83 -2.08 -11.33
CA THR A 85 -22.83 -2.22 -12.38
C THR A 85 -23.97 -3.00 -11.76
N GLN A 86 -24.88 -2.27 -11.12
CA GLN A 86 -26.15 -2.79 -10.66
C GLN A 86 -26.86 -3.26 -11.92
N HIS A 87 -26.75 -4.56 -12.22
CA HIS A 87 -27.64 -5.23 -13.13
C HIS A 87 -29.03 -5.13 -12.52
N ARG A 88 -29.71 -4.00 -12.80
CA ARG A 88 -31.14 -3.87 -12.63
C ARG A 88 -31.73 -4.88 -13.61
N ARG A 89 -32.00 -6.09 -13.12
CA ARG A 89 -32.94 -7.01 -13.77
C ARG A 89 -34.24 -6.23 -13.90
N LEU A 90 -34.52 -5.69 -15.08
CA LEU A 90 -35.89 -5.41 -15.44
C LEU A 90 -36.44 -6.72 -16.00
N CYS A 91 -37.00 -7.49 -15.08
CA CYS A 91 -37.93 -8.54 -15.41
C CYS A 91 -39.03 -7.99 -16.33
N CYS A 92 -39.43 -8.81 -17.28
CA CYS A 92 -40.57 -8.71 -18.17
C CYS A 92 -41.71 -7.80 -17.69
N GLN A 93 -42.23 -6.93 -18.57
CA GLN A 93 -43.68 -6.79 -18.75
C GLN A 93 -44.00 -6.60 -20.24
N PRO A 94 -44.93 -7.41 -20.80
CA PRO A 94 -45.37 -7.30 -22.20
C PRO A 94 -46.44 -6.21 -22.34
N ALA A 95 -46.53 -5.64 -23.54
CA ALA A 95 -47.73 -4.97 -24.05
C ALA A 95 -48.13 -5.65 -25.36
#